data_AF-A0A9P4JS89-F1
#
_entry.id   AF-A0A9P4JS89-F1
#
_cell.length_a   1.000
_cell.length_b   1.000
_cell.length_c   1.000
_cell.angle_alpha   90.00
_cell.angle_beta   90.00
_cell.angle_gamma   90.00
#
_symmetry.space_group_name_H-M   'P 1'
#
loop_
_entity.id
_entity.type
_entity.pdbx_description
1 polymer ?
#
loop_
_entity_poly.entity_id
_entity_poly.type
_entity_poly.pdbx_seq_one_letter_code
_entity_poly.pdbx_strand_id
1 'polypeptide(L)'
;MPESRHNDSTFPSPLLVTKEPDLLSGWWTSEETFTLERRAILNKTWIPIIHTTLFTKPGSYISLTLSNLPIFLILGKDRIIRAFHNVCRHRAYTVCRKPAGQSLILGCRYHGWCYDTRGKLVKAPHFEGIEGFYKGSNGLFEVRTCVDHKGFVWVNLDSGELRNSPDVGELVSWAMREGVRGDEGGLVEKWEVEGKFNWKVIGMKDAPVINVTSPPAPSSPSLLSSFLSNIFAFAPSPTASPRRTIPSTLHIPPMTTLVSVPNSPLWLLITANPTSASSSTVSVSLFDRSRTVKTVQLIPIEPTTIHSLKADVEAWVKMLEKRYKEVKGMSVEEYQVIGSKLEVLKEHLRLERRVGRGAFPTSGGGGGGKEREIARSERFEKAERICNELNALALGCSITSPSPTDSSISYSDVCPGRKDSATGFDAGYVGGPEGELEW
;
A
#
# COMPACT_ATOMS: atom_id res chain seq x y z
N MET A 1 35.40 52.91 -50.15
CA MET A 1 33.96 53.25 -50.34
C MET A 1 33.56 52.71 -51.71
N PRO A 2 32.58 51.81 -51.83
CA PRO A 2 31.45 51.59 -50.91
C PRO A 2 31.59 50.35 -49.99
N GLU A 3 30.47 49.96 -49.40
CA GLU A 3 30.27 49.18 -48.17
C GLU A 3 30.53 47.66 -48.28
N SER A 4 31.02 47.08 -47.18
CA SER A 4 31.02 45.64 -46.93
C SER A 4 29.65 45.16 -46.47
N ARG A 5 28.95 44.38 -47.30
CA ARG A 5 27.76 43.64 -46.87
C ARG A 5 28.18 42.41 -46.05
N HIS A 6 27.88 42.42 -44.76
CA HIS A 6 27.92 41.20 -43.94
C HIS A 6 26.87 40.21 -44.45
N ASN A 7 27.30 39.00 -44.80
CA ASN A 7 26.41 37.92 -45.20
C ASN A 7 26.15 37.01 -44.00
N ASP A 8 25.30 37.47 -43.08
CA ASP A 8 24.97 36.74 -41.86
C ASP A 8 23.85 35.72 -42.14
N SER A 9 24.23 34.58 -42.71
CA SER A 9 23.34 33.44 -42.97
C SER A 9 23.52 32.35 -41.91
N THR A 10 23.27 32.69 -40.65
CA THR A 10 23.17 31.71 -39.56
C THR A 10 21.87 30.91 -39.71
N PHE A 11 21.89 29.91 -40.59
CA PHE A 11 20.83 28.90 -40.64
C PHE A 11 20.79 28.17 -39.29
N PRO A 12 19.63 28.09 -38.61
CA PRO A 12 19.53 27.30 -37.40
C PRO A 12 19.82 25.84 -37.72
N SER A 13 20.58 25.18 -36.86
CA SER A 13 20.98 23.77 -37.02
C SER A 13 19.79 22.90 -37.41
N PRO A 14 19.96 21.95 -38.36
CA PRO A 14 18.86 21.10 -38.79
C PRO A 14 18.23 20.43 -37.58
N LEU A 15 16.89 20.53 -37.47
CA LEU A 15 16.12 19.90 -36.40
C LEU A 15 16.49 18.43 -36.35
N LEU A 16 17.21 18.03 -35.30
CA LEU A 16 17.65 16.67 -35.11
C LEU A 16 16.44 15.82 -34.73
N VAL A 17 15.72 15.33 -35.74
CA VAL A 17 14.63 14.35 -35.56
C VAL A 17 15.27 13.03 -35.17
N THR A 18 15.63 12.91 -33.90
CA THR A 18 15.94 11.62 -33.31
C THR A 18 14.68 10.78 -33.35
N LYS A 19 14.77 9.62 -34.01
CA LYS A 19 13.81 8.53 -33.80
C LYS A 19 13.72 8.32 -32.29
N GLU A 20 12.50 8.25 -31.73
CA GLU A 20 12.36 7.88 -30.31
C GLU A 20 13.16 6.58 -30.10
N PRO A 21 14.06 6.50 -29.09
CA PRO A 21 14.72 5.24 -28.78
C PRO A 21 13.64 4.18 -28.60
N ASP A 22 13.68 3.12 -29.41
CA ASP A 22 12.64 2.09 -29.36
C ASP A 22 12.56 1.44 -27.98
N LEU A 23 13.65 1.54 -27.19
CA LEU A 23 13.86 0.96 -25.88
C LEU A 23 14.51 2.00 -24.95
N LEU A 24 14.04 2.09 -23.70
CA LEU A 24 14.58 3.01 -22.71
C LEU A 24 15.97 2.56 -22.24
N SER A 25 16.97 3.43 -22.34
CA SER A 25 18.32 3.17 -21.86
C SER A 25 18.31 2.84 -20.36
N GLY A 26 18.96 1.73 -19.98
CA GLY A 26 18.95 1.28 -18.59
C GLY A 26 17.62 0.65 -18.15
N TRP A 27 16.88 -0.01 -19.04
CA TRP A 27 15.64 -0.77 -18.75
C TRP A 27 15.65 -1.55 -17.43
N TRP A 28 16.78 -2.21 -17.12
CA TRP A 28 16.95 -3.02 -15.91
C TRP A 28 17.47 -2.25 -14.69
N THR A 29 18.01 -1.04 -14.86
CA THR A 29 18.91 -0.38 -13.89
C THR A 29 18.62 1.08 -13.60
N SER A 30 17.90 1.78 -14.47
CA SER A 30 17.61 3.21 -14.36
C SER A 30 16.49 3.45 -13.35
N GLU A 31 16.78 4.25 -12.33
CA GLU A 31 15.80 4.69 -11.33
C GLU A 31 14.72 5.61 -11.94
N GLU A 32 15.06 6.34 -13.01
CA GLU A 32 14.11 7.13 -13.80
C GLU A 32 13.12 6.22 -14.53
N THR A 33 13.62 5.15 -15.18
CA THR A 33 12.79 4.13 -15.84
C THR A 33 11.92 3.40 -14.81
N PHE A 34 12.47 3.02 -13.66
CA PHE A 34 11.66 2.43 -12.58
C PHE A 34 10.58 3.38 -12.05
N THR A 35 10.90 4.67 -11.88
CA THR A 35 9.92 5.66 -11.42
C THR A 35 8.82 5.87 -12.47
N LEU A 36 9.14 5.79 -13.77
CA LEU A 36 8.16 5.77 -14.86
C LEU A 36 7.31 4.49 -14.84
N GLU A 37 7.92 3.31 -14.71
CA GLU A 37 7.22 2.01 -14.55
C GLU A 37 6.24 2.01 -13.38
N ARG A 38 6.62 2.65 -12.28
CA ARG A 38 5.77 2.81 -11.11
C ARG A 38 4.52 3.63 -11.44
N ARG A 39 4.66 4.77 -12.12
CA ARG A 39 3.51 5.63 -12.54
C ARG A 39 2.66 5.03 -13.65
N ALA A 40 3.28 4.34 -14.61
CA ALA A 40 2.65 3.85 -15.82
C ALA A 40 2.00 2.48 -15.67
N ILE A 41 2.65 1.56 -14.95
CA ILE A 41 2.24 0.16 -14.83
C ILE A 41 1.80 -0.13 -13.40
N LEU A 42 2.73 -0.07 -12.43
CA LEU A 42 2.49 -0.64 -11.10
C LEU A 42 1.36 0.06 -10.35
N ASN A 43 1.21 1.37 -10.52
CA ASN A 43 0.13 2.12 -9.89
C ASN A 43 -1.20 2.02 -10.64
N LYS A 44 -1.21 1.60 -11.91
CA LYS A 44 -2.42 1.55 -12.76
C LYS A 44 -3.01 0.15 -12.92
N THR A 45 -2.26 -0.88 -12.56
CA THR A 45 -2.72 -2.28 -12.59
C THR A 45 -3.48 -2.64 -11.32
N TRP A 46 -4.48 -3.51 -11.44
CA TRP A 46 -5.11 -4.15 -10.29
C TRP A 46 -4.22 -5.28 -9.75
N ILE A 47 -3.87 -5.23 -8.47
CA ILE A 47 -2.95 -6.18 -7.84
C ILE A 47 -3.65 -6.86 -6.65
N PRO A 48 -3.73 -8.21 -6.60
CA PRO A 48 -4.21 -8.94 -5.43
C PRO A 48 -3.08 -8.99 -4.40
N ILE A 49 -3.29 -8.37 -3.23
CA ILE A 49 -2.21 -8.16 -2.23
C ILE A 49 -2.43 -8.87 -0.90
N ILE A 50 -3.67 -9.20 -0.56
CA ILE A 50 -4.06 -9.86 0.70
C ILE A 50 -5.35 -10.67 0.50
N HIS A 51 -5.70 -11.46 1.52
CA HIS A 51 -6.95 -12.25 1.59
C HIS A 51 -7.87 -11.74 2.71
N THR A 52 -9.19 -11.85 2.53
CA THR A 52 -10.25 -11.41 3.46
C THR A 52 -10.11 -11.98 4.86
N THR A 53 -9.56 -13.19 5.01
CA THR A 53 -9.38 -13.87 6.30
C THR A 53 -8.41 -13.15 7.26
N LEU A 54 -7.67 -12.15 6.79
CA LEU A 54 -6.91 -11.22 7.64
C LEU A 54 -7.82 -10.26 8.44
N PHE A 55 -9.08 -10.09 8.04
CA PHE A 55 -10.02 -9.13 8.66
C PHE A 55 -11.08 -9.83 9.52
N THR A 56 -10.73 -10.10 10.77
CA THR A 56 -11.60 -10.82 11.71
C THR A 56 -12.86 -10.04 12.12
N LYS A 57 -12.80 -8.72 12.29
CA LYS A 57 -13.93 -7.90 12.80
C LYS A 57 -13.89 -6.45 12.27
N PRO A 58 -15.03 -5.72 12.29
CA PRO A 58 -15.05 -4.31 11.91
C PRO A 58 -14.01 -3.47 12.66
N GLY A 59 -13.36 -2.58 11.93
CA GLY A 59 -12.21 -1.80 12.36
C GLY A 59 -10.87 -2.53 12.26
N SER A 60 -10.83 -3.85 11.97
CA SER A 60 -9.56 -4.54 11.68
C SER A 60 -8.90 -3.89 10.47
N TYR A 61 -7.62 -3.56 10.59
CA TYR A 61 -6.84 -2.95 9.53
C TYR A 61 -5.48 -3.62 9.36
N ILE A 62 -4.95 -3.55 8.13
CA ILE A 62 -3.61 -3.96 7.73
C ILE A 62 -2.92 -2.77 7.06
N SER A 63 -1.72 -2.41 7.51
CA SER A 63 -0.87 -1.37 6.91
C SER A 63 0.29 -2.02 6.15
N LEU A 64 0.57 -1.55 4.94
CA LEU A 64 1.67 -2.03 4.10
C LEU A 64 2.09 -0.96 3.07
N THR A 65 3.22 -1.17 2.41
CA THR A 65 3.68 -0.33 1.31
C THR A 65 3.48 -1.09 0.00
N LEU A 66 2.81 -0.46 -0.97
CA LEU A 66 2.65 -0.98 -2.33
C LEU A 66 3.25 0.04 -3.29
N SER A 67 4.16 -0.36 -4.18
CA SER A 67 4.78 0.54 -5.16
C SER A 67 5.34 1.85 -4.55
N ASN A 68 6.10 1.72 -3.44
CA ASN A 68 6.62 2.82 -2.62
C ASN A 68 5.57 3.82 -2.07
N LEU A 69 4.29 3.46 -2.07
CA LEU A 69 3.21 4.25 -1.49
C LEU A 69 2.67 3.55 -0.23
N PRO A 70 2.72 4.19 0.95
CA PRO A 70 2.18 3.60 2.17
C PRO A 70 0.65 3.64 2.11
N ILE A 71 0.02 2.48 2.28
CA ILE A 71 -1.44 2.32 2.30
C ILE A 71 -1.86 1.53 3.53
N PHE A 72 -3.14 1.63 3.89
CA PHE A 72 -3.75 0.67 4.78
C PHE A 72 -5.12 0.25 4.23
N LEU A 73 -5.50 -0.98 4.55
CA LEU A 73 -6.79 -1.56 4.24
C LEU A 73 -7.56 -1.75 5.55
N ILE A 74 -8.85 -1.47 5.57
CA ILE A 74 -9.69 -1.55 6.77
C ILE A 74 -11.07 -2.14 6.46
N LEU A 75 -11.54 -3.04 7.33
CA LEU A 75 -12.90 -3.58 7.28
C LEU A 75 -13.89 -2.64 7.96
N GLY A 76 -14.83 -2.07 7.20
CA GLY A 76 -15.88 -1.20 7.74
C GLY A 76 -16.93 -1.93 8.60
N LYS A 77 -17.72 -1.16 9.36
CA LYS A 77 -18.94 -1.68 10.04
C LYS A 77 -19.96 -2.26 9.05
N ASP A 78 -19.97 -1.72 7.84
CA ASP A 78 -20.76 -2.18 6.70
C ASP A 78 -20.19 -3.44 6.01
N ARG A 79 -19.19 -4.09 6.62
CA ARG A 79 -18.49 -5.30 6.11
C ARG A 79 -17.78 -5.11 4.77
N ILE A 80 -17.65 -3.88 4.29
CA ILE A 80 -16.88 -3.52 3.08
C ILE A 80 -15.44 -3.24 3.48
N ILE A 81 -14.49 -3.91 2.83
CA ILE A 81 -13.06 -3.58 2.92
C ILE A 81 -12.79 -2.37 2.02
N ARG A 82 -12.06 -1.38 2.54
CA ARG A 82 -11.60 -0.19 1.80
C ARG A 82 -10.11 -0.01 1.99
N ALA A 83 -9.44 0.64 1.04
CA ALA A 83 -8.05 1.04 1.19
C ALA A 83 -7.91 2.56 1.14
N PHE A 84 -6.90 3.08 1.83
CA PHE A 84 -6.55 4.49 1.84
C PHE A 84 -5.05 4.65 1.84
N HIS A 85 -4.55 5.76 1.30
CA HIS A 85 -3.17 6.18 1.56
C HIS A 85 -3.00 6.42 3.07
N ASN A 86 -1.94 5.86 3.65
CA ASN A 86 -1.67 5.91 5.09
C ASN A 86 -1.00 7.24 5.50
N VAL A 87 -1.61 8.34 5.09
CA VAL A 87 -1.07 9.71 5.13
C VAL A 87 -2.15 10.65 5.62
N CYS A 88 -1.95 11.29 6.77
CA CYS A 88 -2.91 12.23 7.32
C CYS A 88 -3.02 13.48 6.44
N ARG A 89 -4.25 13.88 6.09
CA ARG A 89 -4.57 15.05 5.25
C ARG A 89 -4.15 16.40 5.83
N HIS A 90 -3.82 16.47 7.13
CA HIS A 90 -3.33 17.70 7.76
C HIS A 90 -1.87 18.00 7.40
N ARG A 91 -0.94 17.14 7.85
CA ARG A 91 0.52 17.33 7.71
C ARG A 91 1.26 16.01 7.44
N ALA A 92 0.71 15.20 6.53
CA ALA A 92 1.27 13.95 5.98
C ALA A 92 1.67 12.82 6.96
N TYR A 93 1.47 12.96 8.28
CA TYR A 93 1.87 11.96 9.27
C TYR A 93 1.09 10.64 9.15
N THR A 94 1.78 9.51 9.37
CA THR A 94 1.24 8.15 9.27
C THR A 94 0.06 7.92 10.23
N VAL A 95 -1.08 7.47 9.69
CA VAL A 95 -2.31 7.26 10.48
C VAL A 95 -2.27 5.92 11.21
N CYS A 96 -2.07 4.83 10.47
CA CYS A 96 -1.95 3.47 10.96
C CYS A 96 -0.47 3.11 11.14
N ARG A 97 0.07 3.34 12.36
CA ARG A 97 1.50 3.10 12.65
C ARG A 97 1.89 1.63 12.87
N LYS A 98 0.92 0.76 13.18
CA LYS A 98 1.17 -0.69 13.36
C LYS A 98 0.92 -1.42 12.03
N PRO A 99 1.66 -2.50 11.71
CA PRO A 99 1.41 -3.32 10.50
C PRO A 99 0.01 -3.93 10.47
N ALA A 100 -0.58 -4.19 11.63
CA ALA A 100 -1.97 -4.59 11.79
C ALA A 100 -2.54 -4.03 13.10
N GLY A 101 -3.87 -3.92 13.18
CA GLY A 101 -4.56 -3.54 14.39
C GLY A 101 -6.07 -3.54 14.23
N GLN A 102 -6.77 -2.98 15.20
CA GLN A 102 -8.22 -2.77 15.12
C GLN A 102 -8.59 -1.41 15.72
N SER A 103 -9.31 -0.58 14.96
CA SER A 103 -10.04 0.57 15.51
C SER A 103 -11.16 1.00 14.57
N LEU A 104 -12.26 1.50 15.13
CA LEU A 104 -13.35 2.12 14.37
C LEU A 104 -13.08 3.60 14.06
N ILE A 105 -12.15 4.23 14.80
CA ILE A 105 -11.74 5.62 14.65
C ILE A 105 -10.20 5.68 14.64
N LEU A 106 -9.63 6.16 13.54
CA LEU A 106 -8.20 6.23 13.31
C LEU A 106 -7.68 7.63 13.63
N GLY A 107 -7.12 7.81 14.83
CA GLY A 107 -6.57 9.08 15.29
C GLY A 107 -5.11 9.28 14.84
N CYS A 108 -4.86 10.32 14.07
CA CYS A 108 -3.52 10.78 13.74
C CYS A 108 -2.81 11.27 15.01
N ARG A 109 -1.66 10.67 15.33
CA ARG A 109 -0.89 10.94 16.56
C ARG A 109 -0.06 12.23 16.53
N TYR A 110 -0.23 13.06 15.49
CA TYR A 110 0.45 14.35 15.37
C TYR A 110 -0.40 15.50 15.93
N HIS A 111 -1.64 15.63 15.46
CA HIS A 111 -2.54 16.76 15.76
C HIS A 111 -3.99 16.31 16.08
N GLY A 112 -4.20 15.03 16.41
CA GLY A 112 -5.52 14.53 16.83
C GLY A 112 -6.62 14.54 15.76
N TRP A 113 -6.30 14.74 14.47
CA TRP A 113 -7.25 14.53 13.38
C TRP A 113 -7.65 13.05 13.31
N CYS A 114 -8.95 12.77 13.40
CA CYS A 114 -9.48 11.40 13.45
C CYS A 114 -10.36 11.09 12.24
N TYR A 115 -10.16 9.92 11.67
CA TYR A 115 -10.92 9.41 10.52
C TYR A 115 -11.76 8.20 10.91
N ASP A 116 -12.93 8.01 10.30
CA ASP A 116 -13.74 6.79 10.45
C ASP A 116 -13.26 5.66 9.51
N THR A 117 -13.90 4.48 9.60
CA THR A 117 -13.62 3.33 8.70
C THR A 117 -14.00 3.56 7.23
N ARG A 118 -14.60 4.71 6.90
CA ARG A 118 -14.91 5.15 5.53
C ARG A 118 -13.96 6.28 5.08
N GLY A 119 -12.89 6.54 5.84
CA GLY A 119 -11.90 7.58 5.57
C GLY A 119 -12.38 9.00 5.82
N LYS A 120 -13.60 9.21 6.33
CA LYS A 120 -14.14 10.55 6.56
C LYS A 120 -13.51 11.17 7.80
N LEU A 121 -13.11 12.44 7.70
CA LEU A 121 -12.61 13.22 8.83
C LEU A 121 -13.77 13.52 9.80
N VAL A 122 -13.73 12.96 11.00
CA VAL A 122 -14.77 13.13 12.03
C VAL A 122 -14.37 14.14 13.12
N LYS A 123 -13.10 14.14 13.53
CA LYS A 123 -12.54 15.09 14.50
C LYS A 123 -11.36 15.82 13.88
N ALA A 124 -11.32 17.14 14.05
CA ALA A 124 -10.22 17.99 13.59
C ALA A 124 -10.01 19.09 14.65
N PRO A 125 -9.31 18.79 15.76
CA PRO A 125 -9.20 19.69 16.89
C PRO A 125 -8.73 21.08 16.47
N HIS A 126 -9.36 22.13 17.02
CA HIS A 126 -9.11 23.54 16.71
C HIS A 126 -9.57 24.00 15.31
N PHE A 127 -10.18 23.13 14.49
CA PHE A 127 -10.79 23.51 13.21
C PHE A 127 -12.33 23.61 13.28
N GLU A 128 -12.94 23.30 14.43
CA GLU A 128 -14.35 23.59 14.69
C GLU A 128 -14.64 25.10 14.54
N GLY A 129 -15.60 25.47 13.68
CA GLY A 129 -16.01 26.86 13.47
C GLY A 129 -15.03 27.75 12.68
N ILE A 130 -14.01 27.17 12.03
CA ILE A 130 -13.16 27.91 11.09
C ILE A 130 -13.89 28.10 9.75
N GLU A 131 -14.03 29.35 9.33
CA GLU A 131 -14.61 29.72 8.04
C GLU A 131 -13.76 29.16 6.88
N GLY A 132 -14.43 28.58 5.89
CA GLY A 132 -13.82 27.87 4.76
C GLY A 132 -13.38 26.43 5.06
N PHE A 133 -13.36 25.99 6.33
CA PHE A 133 -12.99 24.62 6.69
C PHE A 133 -14.19 23.66 6.67
N TYR A 134 -14.17 22.72 5.73
CA TYR A 134 -15.18 21.66 5.63
C TYR A 134 -14.55 20.28 5.89
N LYS A 135 -14.96 19.61 6.98
CA LYS A 135 -14.50 18.23 7.31
C LYS A 135 -14.72 17.27 6.14
N GLY A 136 -15.83 17.41 5.41
CA GLY A 136 -16.17 16.59 4.24
C GLY A 136 -15.17 16.67 3.08
N SER A 137 -14.42 17.77 2.92
CA SER A 137 -13.39 17.91 1.88
C SER A 137 -12.01 17.33 2.28
N ASN A 138 -11.88 16.88 3.52
CA ASN A 138 -10.60 16.54 4.16
C ASN A 138 -10.51 15.07 4.63
N GLY A 139 -11.33 14.19 4.05
CA GLY A 139 -11.19 12.73 4.23
C GLY A 139 -9.91 12.17 3.60
N LEU A 140 -9.49 10.99 4.05
CA LEU A 140 -8.33 10.28 3.50
C LEU A 140 -8.44 10.08 1.99
N PHE A 141 -7.29 10.05 1.30
CA PHE A 141 -7.25 9.69 -0.11
C PHE A 141 -7.53 8.18 -0.24
N GLU A 142 -8.68 7.85 -0.82
CA GLU A 142 -9.12 6.48 -1.06
C GLU A 142 -8.26 5.82 -2.16
N VAL A 143 -7.88 4.57 -1.92
CA VAL A 143 -7.22 3.69 -2.87
C VAL A 143 -8.27 2.67 -3.31
N ARG A 144 -8.36 2.42 -4.61
CA ARG A 144 -9.45 1.60 -5.16
C ARG A 144 -9.30 0.16 -4.70
N THR A 145 -10.39 -0.42 -4.20
CA THR A 145 -10.44 -1.80 -3.72
C THR A 145 -11.54 -2.58 -4.42
N CYS A 146 -11.24 -3.83 -4.76
CA CYS A 146 -12.21 -4.83 -5.16
C CYS A 146 -11.96 -6.10 -4.34
N VAL A 147 -13.02 -6.76 -3.87
CA VAL A 147 -12.93 -8.06 -3.20
C VAL A 147 -13.65 -9.06 -4.07
N ASP A 148 -12.95 -10.09 -4.53
CA ASP A 148 -13.60 -11.15 -5.32
C ASP A 148 -14.33 -12.17 -4.44
N HIS A 149 -15.14 -13.02 -5.08
CA HIS A 149 -15.92 -14.07 -4.40
C HIS A 149 -15.05 -15.21 -3.84
N LYS A 150 -13.73 -15.17 -4.05
CA LYS A 150 -12.75 -16.07 -3.44
C LYS A 150 -12.01 -15.45 -2.28
N GLY A 151 -12.28 -14.18 -1.95
CA GLY A 151 -11.73 -13.47 -0.80
C GLY A 151 -10.43 -12.73 -1.07
N PHE A 152 -9.95 -12.67 -2.32
CA PHE A 152 -8.74 -11.90 -2.60
C PHE A 152 -9.10 -10.42 -2.69
N VAL A 153 -8.29 -9.59 -2.03
CA VAL A 153 -8.44 -8.14 -2.00
C VAL A 153 -7.48 -7.54 -3.00
N TRP A 154 -8.06 -7.02 -4.07
CA TRP A 154 -7.38 -6.34 -5.17
C TRP A 154 -7.34 -4.84 -4.89
N VAL A 155 -6.21 -4.21 -5.19
CA VAL A 155 -6.06 -2.74 -5.15
C VAL A 155 -5.56 -2.17 -6.46
N ASN A 156 -5.92 -0.92 -6.72
CA ASN A 156 -5.39 -0.10 -7.81
C ASN A 156 -5.12 1.31 -7.28
N LEU A 157 -3.94 1.86 -7.56
CA LEU A 157 -3.44 3.13 -7.01
C LEU A 157 -3.72 4.33 -7.92
N ASP A 158 -4.24 4.13 -9.14
CA ASP A 158 -4.68 5.21 -10.02
C ASP A 158 -5.87 5.95 -9.38
N SER A 159 -5.90 7.29 -9.50
CA SER A 159 -7.04 8.13 -9.10
C SER A 159 -7.81 8.69 -10.29
N GLY A 160 -7.30 8.60 -11.53
CA GLY A 160 -8.02 9.00 -12.74
C GLY A 160 -9.26 8.15 -13.02
N GLU A 161 -10.06 8.46 -14.05
CA GLU A 161 -11.27 7.68 -14.36
C GLU A 161 -10.94 6.20 -14.67
N LEU A 162 -11.14 5.30 -13.69
CA LEU A 162 -10.93 3.87 -13.90
C LEU A 162 -12.14 3.29 -14.63
N ARG A 163 -11.89 2.66 -15.79
CA ARG A 163 -12.96 2.10 -16.64
C ARG A 163 -13.18 0.60 -16.44
N ASN A 164 -12.23 -0.10 -15.80
CA ASN A 164 -12.18 -1.56 -15.76
C ASN A 164 -12.06 -2.11 -14.33
N SER A 165 -12.80 -3.16 -14.02
CA SER A 165 -12.60 -4.04 -12.85
C SER A 165 -11.31 -4.86 -12.98
N PRO A 166 -10.80 -5.49 -11.90
CA PRO A 166 -9.78 -6.54 -12.05
C PRO A 166 -10.31 -7.68 -12.93
N ASP A 167 -9.43 -8.27 -13.74
CA ASP A 167 -9.66 -9.62 -14.27
C ASP A 167 -9.28 -10.62 -13.17
N VAL A 168 -10.28 -11.36 -12.72
CA VAL A 168 -10.15 -12.34 -11.64
C VAL A 168 -10.17 -13.79 -12.16
N GLY A 169 -10.35 -14.00 -13.47
CA GLY A 169 -10.71 -15.31 -14.03
C GLY A 169 -9.70 -16.42 -13.74
N GLU A 170 -8.40 -16.17 -14.00
CA GLU A 170 -7.34 -17.15 -13.73
C GLU A 170 -7.16 -17.42 -12.23
N LEU A 171 -7.15 -16.35 -11.42
CA LEU A 171 -6.97 -16.42 -9.97
C LEU A 171 -8.12 -17.20 -9.33
N VAL A 172 -9.36 -16.89 -9.69
CA VAL A 172 -10.56 -17.62 -9.25
C VAL A 172 -10.49 -19.08 -9.66
N SER A 173 -10.08 -19.37 -10.90
CA SER A 173 -9.96 -20.73 -11.41
C SER A 173 -8.89 -21.54 -10.66
N TRP A 174 -7.76 -20.92 -10.31
CA TRP A 174 -6.76 -21.52 -9.44
C TRP A 174 -7.31 -21.73 -8.03
N ALA A 175 -7.94 -20.72 -7.43
CA ALA A 175 -8.53 -20.81 -6.10
C ALA A 175 -9.63 -21.89 -6.02
N MET A 176 -10.40 -22.11 -7.09
CA MET A 176 -11.34 -23.24 -7.19
C MET A 176 -10.63 -24.59 -7.19
N ARG A 177 -9.59 -24.78 -8.03
CA ARG A 177 -8.82 -26.03 -8.10
C ARG A 177 -8.08 -26.35 -6.79
N GLU A 178 -7.54 -25.32 -6.13
CA GLU A 178 -6.81 -25.43 -4.88
C GLU A 178 -7.71 -25.24 -3.64
N GLY A 179 -9.03 -25.29 -3.78
CA GLY A 179 -9.97 -25.29 -2.63
C GLY A 179 -9.91 -24.05 -1.73
N VAL A 180 -9.44 -22.91 -2.25
CA VAL A 180 -9.43 -21.62 -1.53
C VAL A 180 -10.82 -20.98 -1.59
N ARG A 181 -11.21 -20.36 -0.47
CA ARG A 181 -12.54 -19.80 -0.18
C ARG A 181 -12.38 -18.49 0.59
N GLY A 182 -13.30 -17.55 0.42
CA GLY A 182 -13.17 -16.20 1.01
C GLY A 182 -13.66 -16.05 2.45
N ASP A 183 -14.39 -17.04 2.95
CA ASP A 183 -14.97 -17.11 4.30
C ASP A 183 -14.30 -18.17 5.20
N GLU A 184 -13.47 -19.04 4.61
CA GLU A 184 -12.71 -20.09 5.26
C GLU A 184 -11.21 -19.90 5.05
N GLY A 185 -10.42 -20.51 5.93
CA GLY A 185 -8.98 -20.35 6.02
C GLY A 185 -8.54 -19.29 7.02
N GLY A 186 -7.24 -19.27 7.32
CA GLY A 186 -6.65 -18.31 8.24
C GLY A 186 -5.16 -18.11 7.98
N LEU A 187 -4.66 -16.92 8.31
CA LEU A 187 -3.23 -16.65 8.31
C LEU A 187 -2.55 -17.60 9.32
N VAL A 188 -1.44 -18.21 8.88
CA VAL A 188 -0.53 -18.99 9.72
C VAL A 188 0.62 -18.09 10.18
N GLU A 189 1.29 -17.46 9.22
CA GLU A 189 2.53 -16.73 9.39
C GLU A 189 2.65 -15.67 8.28
N LYS A 190 3.28 -14.53 8.58
CA LYS A 190 3.68 -13.52 7.58
C LYS A 190 5.14 -13.15 7.78
N TRP A 191 5.92 -13.11 6.71
CA TRP A 191 7.32 -12.65 6.72
C TRP A 191 7.67 -11.91 5.44
N GLU A 192 8.84 -11.28 5.41
CA GLU A 192 9.36 -10.57 4.25
C GLU A 192 10.82 -10.98 3.99
N VAL A 193 11.24 -10.99 2.73
CA VAL A 193 12.60 -11.28 2.29
C VAL A 193 13.05 -10.16 1.35
N GLU A 194 14.16 -9.50 1.65
CA GLU A 194 14.75 -8.50 0.75
C GLU A 194 15.54 -9.20 -0.37
N GLY A 195 15.43 -8.68 -1.60
CA GLY A 195 16.18 -9.19 -2.75
C GLY A 195 16.70 -8.07 -3.65
N LYS A 196 17.96 -8.21 -4.09
CA LYS A 196 18.66 -7.27 -4.97
C LYS A 196 18.36 -7.56 -6.45
N PHE A 197 17.09 -7.47 -6.83
CA PHE A 197 16.62 -7.68 -8.20
C PHE A 197 15.55 -6.65 -8.63
N ASN A 198 15.49 -6.36 -9.94
CA ASN A 198 14.43 -5.56 -10.55
C ASN A 198 13.14 -6.39 -10.68
N TRP A 199 11.98 -5.86 -10.28
CA TRP A 199 10.69 -6.58 -10.32
C TRP A 199 10.36 -7.27 -11.66
N LYS A 200 10.85 -6.73 -12.79
CA LYS A 200 10.59 -7.30 -14.13
C LYS A 200 11.13 -8.71 -14.32
N VAL A 201 12.02 -9.21 -13.46
CA VAL A 201 12.48 -10.62 -13.50
C VAL A 201 11.44 -11.62 -13.02
N ILE A 202 10.38 -11.16 -12.35
CA ILE A 202 9.29 -11.99 -11.87
C ILE A 202 8.33 -12.31 -13.03
N GLY A 203 7.83 -13.56 -13.04
CA GLY A 203 6.97 -14.07 -14.11
C GLY A 203 7.74 -14.48 -15.38
N MET A 204 9.05 -14.22 -15.45
CA MET A 204 9.91 -14.80 -16.49
C MET A 204 10.11 -16.30 -16.21
N LYS A 205 9.21 -17.15 -16.74
CA LYS A 205 9.22 -18.64 -16.76
C LYS A 205 9.46 -19.42 -15.44
N ASP A 206 9.75 -18.76 -14.33
CA ASP A 206 10.27 -19.39 -13.11
C ASP A 206 9.36 -19.16 -11.90
N ALA A 207 8.45 -20.10 -11.70
CA ALA A 207 7.67 -20.25 -10.46
C ALA A 207 8.57 -20.51 -9.23
N PRO A 208 8.13 -20.16 -8.01
CA PRO A 208 8.73 -20.68 -6.78
C PRO A 208 8.69 -22.22 -6.77
N VAL A 209 9.87 -22.83 -6.69
CA VAL A 209 9.98 -24.28 -6.51
C VAL A 209 9.87 -24.57 -5.03
N ILE A 210 8.65 -24.88 -4.58
CA ILE A 210 8.36 -25.27 -3.19
C ILE A 210 8.61 -26.78 -3.04
N ASN A 211 9.68 -27.12 -2.33
CA ASN A 211 10.17 -28.48 -2.11
C ASN A 211 9.84 -28.94 -0.69
N VAL A 212 8.58 -28.78 -0.25
CA VAL A 212 8.13 -29.38 1.01
C VAL A 212 8.09 -30.89 0.86
N THR A 213 9.19 -31.52 1.23
CA THR A 213 9.25 -32.96 1.50
C THR A 213 8.23 -33.25 2.59
N SER A 214 7.15 -33.96 2.25
CA SER A 214 6.29 -34.55 3.28
C SER A 214 7.14 -35.36 4.24
N PRO A 215 6.90 -35.31 5.57
CA PRO A 215 7.62 -36.16 6.51
C PRO A 215 7.51 -37.63 6.06
N PRO A 216 8.56 -38.45 6.22
CA PRO A 216 8.53 -39.84 5.81
C PRO A 216 7.32 -40.53 6.44
N ALA A 217 6.60 -41.33 5.63
CA ALA A 217 5.45 -42.08 6.11
C ALA A 217 5.87 -42.92 7.34
N PRO A 218 5.08 -42.95 8.42
CA PRO A 218 5.47 -43.65 9.64
C PRO A 218 5.70 -45.13 9.35
N SER A 219 6.95 -45.56 9.46
CA SER A 219 7.36 -46.95 9.32
C SER A 219 6.90 -47.75 10.55
N SER A 220 5.67 -48.22 10.53
CA SER A 220 5.22 -49.30 11.42
C SER A 220 5.94 -50.61 11.07
N PRO A 221 6.21 -51.53 12.02
CA PRO A 221 5.46 -51.67 13.28
C PRO A 221 6.28 -51.92 14.57
N SER A 222 5.78 -51.44 15.71
CA SER A 222 5.85 -52.20 16.97
C SER A 222 4.78 -51.77 18.00
N LEU A 223 3.84 -52.68 18.24
CA LEU A 223 3.18 -52.97 19.51
C LEU A 223 2.92 -51.83 20.52
N LEU A 224 1.98 -50.93 20.22
CA LEU A 224 1.06 -50.41 21.25
C LEU A 224 -0.38 -50.33 20.72
N SER A 225 -1.15 -51.35 21.10
CA SER A 225 -2.61 -51.37 21.34
C SER A 225 -3.56 -50.59 20.42
N SER A 226 -4.24 -51.32 19.54
CA SER A 226 -5.72 -51.48 19.45
C SER A 226 -6.72 -50.31 19.54
N PHE A 227 -6.31 -49.05 19.64
CA PHE A 227 -7.20 -47.87 19.63
C PHE A 227 -7.20 -47.10 18.30
N LEU A 228 -6.19 -47.31 17.44
CA LEU A 228 -6.00 -46.55 16.20
C LEU A 228 -6.72 -47.13 14.97
N SER A 229 -7.27 -48.34 15.05
CA SER A 229 -7.98 -49.00 13.94
C SER A 229 -9.27 -48.28 13.52
N ASN A 230 -9.86 -47.45 14.38
CA ASN A 230 -11.03 -46.63 14.06
C ASN A 230 -10.69 -45.23 13.49
N ILE A 231 -9.42 -44.83 13.48
CA ILE A 231 -9.01 -43.45 13.09
C ILE A 231 -8.61 -43.33 11.62
N PHE A 232 -8.24 -44.45 10.97
CA PHE A 232 -8.08 -44.51 9.50
C PHE A 232 -9.41 -44.65 8.73
N ALA A 233 -10.55 -44.53 9.41
CA ALA A 233 -11.89 -44.47 8.82
C ALA A 233 -12.31 -43.05 8.35
N PHE A 234 -11.34 -42.16 8.08
CA PHE A 234 -11.60 -41.01 7.20
C PHE A 234 -11.78 -41.50 5.77
N ALA A 235 -13.01 -41.93 5.46
CA ALA A 235 -13.41 -42.25 4.10
C ALA A 235 -13.08 -41.06 3.18
N PRO A 236 -12.25 -41.25 2.15
CA PRO A 236 -11.98 -40.18 1.21
C PRO A 236 -13.29 -39.81 0.52
N SER A 237 -13.59 -38.51 0.45
CA SER A 237 -14.68 -38.03 -0.41
C SER A 237 -14.46 -38.58 -1.83
N PRO A 238 -15.47 -39.14 -2.51
CA PRO A 238 -15.29 -39.94 -3.73
C PRO A 238 -14.84 -39.12 -4.97
N THR A 239 -14.46 -37.87 -4.78
CA THR A 239 -13.88 -36.96 -5.79
C THR A 239 -12.41 -36.61 -5.50
N ALA A 240 -11.71 -37.40 -4.67
CA ALA A 240 -10.31 -37.17 -4.33
C ALA A 240 -9.39 -37.33 -5.57
N SER A 241 -9.11 -36.21 -6.23
CA SER A 241 -8.14 -36.10 -7.33
C SER A 241 -6.76 -36.65 -6.92
N PRO A 242 -5.99 -37.26 -7.85
CA PRO A 242 -4.72 -37.92 -7.52
C PRO A 242 -3.74 -36.99 -6.80
N ARG A 243 -2.98 -37.55 -5.84
CA ARG A 243 -1.99 -36.81 -5.04
C ARG A 243 -0.99 -36.08 -5.95
N ARG A 244 -1.11 -34.75 -6.02
CA ARG A 244 -0.13 -33.91 -6.72
C ARG A 244 1.17 -33.86 -5.91
N THR A 245 2.26 -34.24 -6.56
CA THR A 245 3.64 -34.13 -6.05
C THR A 245 4.27 -32.76 -6.35
N ILE A 246 3.69 -31.99 -7.27
CA ILE A 246 4.21 -30.70 -7.76
C ILE A 246 3.32 -29.56 -7.24
N PRO A 247 3.88 -28.44 -6.73
CA PRO A 247 3.11 -27.28 -6.27
C PRO A 247 2.34 -26.61 -7.42
N SER A 248 1.08 -26.23 -7.17
CA SER A 248 0.27 -25.48 -8.14
C SER A 248 0.60 -24.00 -8.01
N THR A 249 1.37 -23.46 -8.97
CA THR A 249 1.71 -22.03 -9.00
C THR A 249 0.87 -21.26 -10.02
N LEU A 250 0.42 -20.06 -9.65
CA LEU A 250 -0.12 -19.06 -10.56
C LEU A 250 0.54 -17.71 -10.31
N HIS A 251 1.14 -17.11 -11.34
CA HIS A 251 1.62 -15.73 -11.29
C HIS A 251 0.55 -14.79 -11.83
N ILE A 252 0.16 -13.78 -11.05
CA ILE A 252 -0.68 -12.66 -11.47
C ILE A 252 0.23 -11.43 -11.65
N PRO A 253 0.44 -10.96 -12.89
CA PRO A 253 1.22 -9.78 -13.16
C PRO A 253 0.66 -8.53 -12.44
N PRO A 254 1.52 -7.59 -12.01
CA PRO A 254 2.96 -7.52 -12.26
C PRO A 254 3.83 -8.22 -11.20
N MET A 255 3.27 -8.61 -10.04
CA MET A 255 4.07 -8.88 -8.84
C MET A 255 3.53 -9.92 -7.85
N THR A 256 2.34 -10.49 -8.07
CA THR A 256 1.74 -11.46 -7.14
C THR A 256 1.94 -12.89 -7.65
N THR A 257 2.30 -13.81 -6.77
CA THR A 257 2.40 -15.24 -7.06
C THR A 257 1.68 -16.03 -5.98
N LEU A 258 0.77 -16.90 -6.41
CA LEU A 258 0.05 -17.86 -5.58
C LEU A 258 0.70 -19.22 -5.72
N VAL A 259 0.91 -19.92 -4.59
CA VAL A 259 1.50 -21.27 -4.60
C VAL A 259 0.76 -22.18 -3.62
N SER A 260 0.30 -23.35 -4.06
CA SER A 260 -0.22 -24.38 -3.16
C SER A 260 0.90 -25.32 -2.71
N VAL A 261 0.87 -25.71 -1.43
CA VAL A 261 1.84 -26.67 -0.88
C VAL A 261 1.35 -28.10 -1.17
N PRO A 262 2.17 -28.96 -1.83
CA PRO A 262 1.77 -30.32 -2.16
C PRO A 262 1.33 -31.12 -0.93
N ASN A 263 0.25 -31.90 -1.08
CA ASN A 263 -0.30 -32.78 -0.04
C ASN A 263 -0.62 -32.09 1.31
N SER A 264 -0.79 -30.77 1.34
CA SER A 264 -0.94 -29.96 2.55
C SER A 264 -2.13 -29.00 2.43
N PRO A 265 -2.80 -28.58 3.52
CA PRO A 265 -3.82 -27.53 3.46
C PRO A 265 -3.23 -26.12 3.24
N LEU A 266 -1.90 -26.00 3.20
CA LEU A 266 -1.20 -24.73 3.11
C LEU A 266 -1.13 -24.16 1.70
N TRP A 267 -1.18 -22.83 1.61
CA TRP A 267 -0.91 -22.07 0.41
C TRP A 267 -0.29 -20.71 0.74
N LEU A 268 0.46 -20.15 -0.21
CA LEU A 268 1.18 -18.89 -0.06
C LEU A 268 0.61 -17.84 -1.01
N LEU A 269 0.43 -16.62 -0.50
CA LEU A 269 0.34 -15.41 -1.30
C LEU A 269 1.67 -14.66 -1.17
N ILE A 270 2.41 -14.57 -2.26
CA ILE A 270 3.71 -13.92 -2.35
C ILE A 270 3.51 -12.65 -3.18
N THR A 271 3.88 -11.48 -2.65
CA THR A 271 3.85 -10.20 -3.37
C THR A 271 5.23 -9.57 -3.34
N ALA A 272 5.81 -9.32 -4.50
CA ALA A 272 7.14 -8.72 -4.62
C ALA A 272 7.03 -7.21 -4.88
N ASN A 273 7.16 -6.43 -3.82
CA ASN A 273 7.05 -4.98 -3.85
C ASN A 273 8.39 -4.37 -4.27
N PRO A 274 8.54 -3.79 -5.49
CA PRO A 274 9.78 -3.13 -5.86
C PRO A 274 10.01 -1.87 -5.02
N THR A 275 11.24 -1.72 -4.53
CA THR A 275 11.68 -0.58 -3.75
C THR A 275 12.57 0.37 -4.56
N SER A 276 13.34 -0.15 -5.52
CA SER A 276 14.13 0.62 -6.49
C SER A 276 14.25 -0.11 -7.83
N ALA A 277 14.96 0.48 -8.80
CA ALA A 277 15.31 -0.18 -10.06
C ALA A 277 16.12 -1.48 -9.88
N SER A 278 16.70 -1.75 -8.70
CA SER A 278 17.52 -2.96 -8.47
C SER A 278 17.24 -3.67 -7.14
N SER A 279 16.12 -3.37 -6.50
CA SER A 279 15.74 -3.98 -5.22
C SER A 279 14.23 -4.16 -5.11
N SER A 280 13.81 -5.26 -4.50
CA SER A 280 12.42 -5.61 -4.24
C SER A 280 12.29 -6.32 -2.89
N THR A 281 11.24 -6.01 -2.14
CA THR A 281 10.86 -6.72 -0.91
C THR A 281 9.78 -7.75 -1.23
N VAL A 282 10.08 -9.03 -0.99
CA VAL A 282 9.15 -10.13 -1.18
C VAL A 282 8.38 -10.38 0.11
N SER A 283 7.15 -9.87 0.17
CA SER A 283 6.22 -10.09 1.27
C SER A 283 5.48 -11.42 1.08
N VAL A 284 5.49 -12.30 2.07
CA VAL A 284 4.85 -13.63 2.03
C VAL A 284 3.80 -13.74 3.11
N SER A 285 2.60 -14.19 2.74
CA SER A 285 1.54 -14.59 3.67
C SER A 285 1.24 -16.07 3.48
N LEU A 286 1.51 -16.88 4.51
CA LEU A 286 1.17 -18.30 4.55
C LEU A 286 -0.22 -18.47 5.14
N PHE A 287 -1.08 -19.17 4.42
CA PHE A 287 -2.46 -19.46 4.81
C PHE A 287 -2.67 -20.97 4.91
N ASP A 288 -3.64 -21.35 5.74
CA ASP A 288 -4.12 -22.71 5.92
C ASP A 288 -5.62 -22.73 5.62
N ARG A 289 -6.03 -23.46 4.58
CA ARG A 289 -7.44 -23.54 4.13
C ARG A 289 -8.35 -24.37 5.05
N SER A 290 -7.78 -25.13 6.00
CA SER A 290 -8.55 -25.94 6.96
C SER A 290 -9.02 -25.15 8.19
N ARG A 291 -8.42 -23.98 8.45
CA ARG A 291 -8.81 -23.11 9.56
C ARG A 291 -10.18 -22.50 9.30
N THR A 292 -11.19 -22.85 10.09
CA THR A 292 -12.44 -22.09 10.12
C THR A 292 -12.61 -21.45 11.49
N VAL A 293 -13.42 -20.37 11.56
CA VAL A 293 -13.79 -19.71 12.82
C VAL A 293 -14.53 -20.68 13.79
N LYS A 294 -14.97 -21.85 13.32
CA LYS A 294 -15.74 -22.84 14.07
C LYS A 294 -14.96 -24.11 14.46
N THR A 295 -13.74 -24.33 13.95
CA THR A 295 -13.00 -25.59 14.19
C THR A 295 -12.20 -25.53 15.50
N VAL A 296 -12.61 -26.29 16.51
CA VAL A 296 -12.03 -26.28 17.87
C VAL A 296 -10.68 -27.00 17.98
N GLN A 297 -10.33 -27.82 16.99
CA GLN A 297 -9.03 -28.51 16.91
C GLN A 297 -8.34 -28.18 15.59
N LEU A 298 -7.38 -27.26 15.63
CA LEU A 298 -6.41 -27.08 14.56
C LEU A 298 -5.25 -28.03 14.79
N ILE A 299 -4.88 -28.82 13.77
CA ILE A 299 -3.62 -29.56 13.80
C ILE A 299 -2.49 -28.51 13.81
N PRO A 300 -1.60 -28.52 14.82
CA PRO A 300 -0.47 -27.59 14.83
C PRO A 300 0.41 -27.84 13.61
N ILE A 301 0.70 -26.78 12.85
CA ILE A 301 1.67 -26.86 11.75
C ILE A 301 3.05 -26.92 12.39
N GLU A 302 3.83 -27.95 12.06
CA GLU A 302 5.14 -28.13 12.65
C GLU A 302 6.07 -26.93 12.31
N PRO A 303 6.84 -26.40 13.29
CA PRO A 303 7.77 -25.30 13.04
C PRO A 303 8.81 -25.59 11.94
N THR A 304 9.18 -26.87 11.79
CA THR A 304 10.02 -27.42 10.71
C THR A 304 9.45 -27.12 9.32
N THR A 305 8.12 -27.27 9.14
CA THR A 305 7.43 -26.99 7.87
C THR A 305 7.49 -25.49 7.54
N ILE A 306 7.27 -24.62 8.52
CA ILE A 306 7.36 -23.17 8.34
C ILE A 306 8.81 -22.75 8.03
N HIS A 307 9.79 -23.37 8.68
CA HIS A 307 11.22 -23.12 8.41
C HIS A 307 11.60 -23.55 6.98
N SER A 308 11.16 -24.73 6.53
CA SER A 308 11.39 -25.21 5.16
C SER A 308 10.76 -24.28 4.12
N LEU A 309 9.53 -23.81 4.34
CA LEU A 309 8.86 -22.86 3.44
C LEU A 309 9.57 -21.50 3.39
N LYS A 310 10.13 -21.01 4.51
CA LYS A 310 10.96 -19.80 4.51
C LYS A 310 12.24 -20.01 3.70
N ALA A 311 12.94 -21.13 3.88
CA ALA A 311 14.13 -21.48 3.13
C ALA A 311 13.89 -21.63 1.61
N ASP A 312 12.77 -22.23 1.21
CA ASP A 312 12.37 -22.34 -0.20
C ASP A 312 12.15 -20.96 -0.84
N VAL A 313 11.48 -20.03 -0.14
CA VAL A 313 11.30 -18.66 -0.63
C VAL A 313 12.63 -17.89 -0.70
N GLU A 314 13.51 -18.04 0.29
CA GLU A 314 14.85 -17.44 0.25
C GLU A 314 15.69 -17.99 -0.92
N ALA A 315 15.59 -19.27 -1.22
CA ALA A 315 16.24 -19.88 -2.38
C ALA A 315 15.68 -19.32 -3.70
N TRP A 316 14.35 -19.16 -3.80
CA TRP A 316 13.70 -18.50 -4.94
C TRP A 316 14.17 -17.04 -5.10
N VAL A 317 14.27 -16.26 -4.02
CA VAL A 317 14.81 -14.89 -4.05
C VAL A 317 16.26 -14.86 -4.55
N LYS A 318 17.13 -15.75 -4.06
CA LYS A 318 18.53 -15.87 -4.54
C LYS A 318 18.61 -16.24 -6.02
N MET A 319 17.67 -17.06 -6.53
CA MET A 319 17.55 -17.34 -7.96
C MET A 319 17.13 -16.10 -8.77
N LEU A 320 16.18 -15.29 -8.28
CA LEU A 320 15.80 -14.03 -8.92
C LEU A 320 16.97 -13.03 -8.97
N GLU A 321 17.78 -12.95 -7.91
CA GLU A 321 19.01 -12.15 -7.91
C GLU A 321 20.04 -12.65 -8.94
N LYS A 322 20.23 -13.97 -9.06
CA LYS A 322 21.12 -14.55 -10.08
C LYS A 322 20.64 -14.20 -11.48
N ARG A 323 19.34 -14.42 -11.77
CA ARG A 323 18.74 -14.07 -13.06
C ARG A 323 18.82 -12.58 -13.35
N TYR A 324 18.63 -11.73 -12.35
CA TYR A 324 18.81 -10.29 -12.51
C TYR A 324 20.25 -9.95 -12.93
N LYS A 325 21.28 -10.56 -12.33
CA LYS A 325 22.68 -10.37 -12.76
C LYS A 325 22.92 -10.81 -14.21
N GLU A 326 22.28 -11.89 -14.65
CA GLU A 326 22.35 -12.39 -16.03
C GLU A 326 21.72 -11.38 -17.01
N VAL A 327 20.50 -10.90 -16.74
CA VAL A 327 19.77 -10.00 -17.68
C VAL A 327 20.16 -8.53 -17.60
N LYS A 328 20.74 -8.07 -16.48
CA LYS A 328 21.09 -6.66 -16.24
C LYS A 328 22.05 -6.08 -17.29
N GLY A 329 22.89 -6.92 -17.89
CA GLY A 329 23.84 -6.54 -18.96
C GLY A 329 23.38 -6.88 -20.38
N MET A 330 22.20 -7.50 -20.55
CA MET A 330 21.67 -7.88 -21.87
C MET A 330 21.00 -6.70 -22.57
N SER A 331 20.95 -6.76 -23.89
CA SER A 331 20.18 -5.80 -24.69
C SER A 331 18.68 -6.03 -24.53
N VAL A 332 17.88 -5.01 -24.82
CA VAL A 332 16.44 -5.05 -24.55
C VAL A 332 15.69 -5.76 -25.71
N GLU A 333 16.33 -5.79 -26.87
CA GLU A 333 15.94 -6.48 -28.11
C GLU A 333 15.90 -8.01 -27.96
N GLU A 334 16.70 -8.57 -27.04
CA GLU A 334 16.80 -10.03 -26.79
C GLU A 334 15.56 -10.63 -26.09
N TYR A 335 14.57 -9.80 -25.70
CA TYR A 335 13.38 -10.24 -24.96
C TYR A 335 12.05 -9.84 -25.61
N GLN A 336 11.42 -10.79 -26.30
CA GLN A 336 10.04 -10.67 -26.82
C GLN A 336 8.99 -10.33 -25.74
N VAL A 337 9.26 -10.66 -24.46
CA VAL A 337 8.38 -10.39 -23.31
C VAL A 337 8.29 -8.90 -22.96
N ILE A 338 9.18 -8.06 -23.51
CA ILE A 338 9.24 -6.62 -23.18
C ILE A 338 8.20 -5.79 -23.93
N GLY A 339 7.79 -6.22 -25.14
CA GLY A 339 6.95 -5.40 -26.05
C GLY A 339 5.68 -4.82 -25.41
N SER A 340 4.91 -5.63 -24.67
CA SER A 340 3.65 -5.15 -24.06
C SER A 340 3.87 -4.13 -22.93
N LYS A 341 4.91 -4.32 -22.09
CA LYS A 341 5.28 -3.36 -21.03
C LYS A 341 5.84 -2.07 -21.63
N LEU A 342 6.64 -2.20 -22.68
CA LEU A 342 7.29 -1.10 -23.40
C LEU A 342 6.29 -0.15 -24.05
N GLU A 343 5.27 -0.66 -24.75
CA GLU A 343 4.28 0.20 -25.39
C GLU A 343 3.42 0.97 -24.36
N VAL A 344 3.11 0.36 -23.21
CA VAL A 344 2.46 1.07 -22.08
C VAL A 344 3.34 2.22 -21.57
N LEU A 345 4.66 2.03 -21.50
CA LEU A 345 5.60 3.07 -21.06
C LEU A 345 5.74 4.20 -22.09
N LYS A 346 5.83 3.86 -23.38
CA LYS A 346 5.87 4.86 -24.48
C LYS A 346 4.61 5.71 -24.47
N GLU A 347 3.44 5.11 -24.33
CA GLU A 347 2.19 5.86 -24.32
C GLU A 347 2.03 6.72 -23.05
N HIS A 348 2.47 6.23 -21.88
CA HIS A 348 2.51 7.06 -20.68
C HIS A 348 3.48 8.24 -20.85
N LEU A 349 4.65 8.04 -21.45
CA LEU A 349 5.61 9.12 -21.70
C LEU A 349 5.07 10.17 -22.67
N ARG A 350 4.30 9.77 -23.69
CA ARG A 350 3.56 10.71 -24.57
C ARG A 350 2.51 11.53 -23.80
N LEU A 351 1.83 10.91 -22.82
CA LEU A 351 0.91 11.62 -21.93
C LEU A 351 1.66 12.64 -21.05
N GLU A 352 2.78 12.27 -20.41
CA GLU A 352 3.57 13.19 -19.58
C GLU A 352 4.06 14.40 -20.38
N ARG A 353 4.56 14.18 -21.61
CA ARG A 353 4.97 15.28 -22.50
C ARG A 353 3.80 16.18 -22.89
N ARG A 354 2.60 15.63 -23.13
CA ARG A 354 1.39 16.43 -23.44
C ARG A 354 0.91 17.28 -22.26
N VAL A 355 1.10 16.80 -21.03
CA VAL A 355 0.68 17.48 -19.79
C VAL A 355 1.77 18.42 -19.24
N GLY A 356 3.00 18.36 -19.75
CA GLY A 356 4.11 19.23 -19.37
C GLY A 356 4.71 18.94 -17.98
N ARG A 357 4.32 17.82 -17.35
CA ARG A 357 4.78 17.36 -16.03
C ARG A 357 4.55 15.86 -15.87
N GLY A 358 5.16 15.25 -14.85
CA GLY A 358 4.91 13.85 -14.52
C GLY A 358 3.43 13.54 -14.27
N ALA A 359 2.92 12.46 -14.85
CA ALA A 359 1.53 12.03 -14.76
C ALA A 359 1.36 11.11 -13.55
N PHE A 360 1.17 11.71 -12.38
CA PHE A 360 0.99 10.97 -11.13
C PHE A 360 -0.40 10.34 -11.02
N PRO A 361 -0.54 9.20 -10.33
CA PRO A 361 -1.82 8.53 -10.12
C PRO A 361 -2.89 9.49 -9.56
N THR A 362 -2.49 10.37 -8.65
CA THR A 362 -3.30 11.37 -7.94
C THR A 362 -3.69 12.60 -8.77
N SER A 363 -3.30 12.68 -10.05
CA SER A 363 -3.51 13.88 -10.89
C SER A 363 -4.71 13.79 -11.84
N GLY A 364 -5.45 12.69 -11.82
CA GLY A 364 -6.73 12.55 -12.53
C GLY A 364 -7.90 13.15 -11.72
N GLY A 365 -8.58 14.14 -12.29
CA GLY A 365 -9.50 15.02 -11.56
C GLY A 365 -10.92 14.48 -11.31
N GLY A 366 -11.61 15.14 -10.37
CA GLY A 366 -13.01 14.90 -10.03
C GLY A 366 -13.60 16.13 -9.33
N GLY A 367 -14.09 17.08 -10.14
CA GLY A 367 -14.61 18.37 -9.69
C GLY A 367 -14.11 19.50 -10.60
N GLY A 368 -15.03 20.18 -11.28
CA GLY A 368 -14.70 21.14 -12.34
C GLY A 368 -13.76 22.25 -11.88
N GLY A 369 -12.70 22.47 -12.66
CA GLY A 369 -11.73 23.53 -12.42
C GLY A 369 -12.33 24.92 -12.63
N LYS A 370 -12.89 25.49 -11.56
CA LYS A 370 -12.29 26.75 -11.08
C LYS A 370 -11.04 26.34 -10.32
N GLU A 371 -9.90 26.96 -10.61
CA GLU A 371 -8.78 26.91 -9.68
C GLU A 371 -9.31 27.30 -8.32
N ARG A 372 -9.13 26.40 -7.34
CA ARG A 372 -9.49 26.69 -5.97
C ARG A 372 -8.39 27.60 -5.45
N GLU A 373 -8.49 28.87 -5.77
CA GLU A 373 -7.79 29.94 -5.05
C GLU A 373 -8.26 29.82 -3.61
N ILE A 374 -7.45 29.12 -2.80
CA ILE A 374 -7.74 28.92 -1.39
C ILE A 374 -7.48 30.28 -0.74
N ALA A 375 -8.52 31.11 -0.69
CA ALA A 375 -8.58 32.25 0.21
C ALA A 375 -8.37 31.71 1.63
N ARG A 376 -7.11 31.79 2.11
CA ARG A 376 -6.73 31.34 3.44
C ARG A 376 -7.35 32.34 4.42
N SER A 377 -8.33 31.89 5.19
CA SER A 377 -8.86 32.75 6.25
C SER A 377 -7.77 33.03 7.29
N GLU A 378 -7.76 34.22 7.90
CA GLU A 378 -6.78 34.58 8.93
C GLU A 378 -6.74 33.55 10.08
N ARG A 379 -7.88 32.89 10.34
CA ARG A 379 -8.01 31.78 11.29
C ARG A 379 -7.25 30.53 10.84
N PHE A 380 -7.29 30.18 9.55
CA PHE A 380 -6.47 29.10 8.99
C PHE A 380 -4.98 29.39 9.16
N GLU A 381 -4.54 30.61 8.81
CA GLU A 381 -3.15 30.99 9.00
C GLU A 381 -2.72 31.00 10.47
N LYS A 382 -3.60 31.46 11.38
CA LYS A 382 -3.33 31.43 12.82
C LYS A 382 -3.17 29.99 13.32
N ALA A 383 -4.02 29.06 12.88
CA ALA A 383 -3.87 27.65 13.19
C ALA A 383 -2.56 27.07 12.59
N GLU A 384 -2.21 27.45 11.37
CA GLU A 384 -0.97 27.04 10.69
C GLU A 384 0.29 27.55 11.42
N ARG A 385 0.29 28.80 11.89
CA ARG A 385 1.34 29.41 12.72
C ARG A 385 1.51 28.66 14.05
N ILE A 386 0.43 28.43 14.79
CA ILE A 386 0.46 27.66 16.06
C ILE A 386 1.02 26.24 15.84
N CYS A 387 0.60 25.54 14.77
CA CYS A 387 1.16 24.24 14.44
C CYS A 387 2.63 24.29 13.99
N ASN A 388 3.13 25.40 13.46
CA ASN A 388 4.55 25.60 13.15
C ASN A 388 5.37 25.89 14.40
N GLU A 389 4.85 26.68 15.35
CA GLU A 389 5.47 26.93 16.65
C GLU A 389 5.59 25.65 17.47
N LEU A 390 4.52 24.83 17.55
CA LEU A 390 4.55 23.52 18.19
C LEU A 390 5.59 22.57 17.56
N ASN A 391 5.78 22.65 16.24
CA ASN A 391 6.82 21.89 15.54
C ASN A 391 8.24 22.37 15.89
N ALA A 392 8.48 23.68 15.94
CA ALA A 392 9.78 24.24 16.32
C ALA A 392 10.14 23.85 17.76
N LEU A 393 9.17 23.92 18.68
CA LEU A 393 9.31 23.47 20.07
C LEU A 393 9.62 21.96 20.16
N ALA A 394 8.91 21.12 19.40
CA ALA A 394 9.15 19.68 19.38
C ALA A 394 10.50 19.27 18.76
N LEU A 395 11.10 20.13 17.94
CA LEU A 395 12.41 19.93 17.31
C LEU A 395 13.58 20.61 18.05
N GLY A 396 13.31 21.32 19.15
CA GLY A 396 14.32 22.04 19.92
C GLY A 396 14.93 23.26 19.21
N CYS A 397 14.29 23.76 18.14
CA CYS A 397 14.76 24.95 17.43
C CYS A 397 14.29 26.21 18.14
N SER A 398 15.23 27.04 18.60
CA SER A 398 14.93 28.41 19.03
C SER A 398 14.54 29.26 17.82
N ILE A 399 13.35 29.87 17.88
CA ILE A 399 12.88 30.79 16.85
C ILE A 399 13.59 32.13 17.07
N THR A 400 14.54 32.47 16.20
CA THR A 400 15.02 33.85 16.06
C THR A 400 14.09 34.59 15.08
N SER A 401 13.29 35.52 15.60
CA SER A 401 12.46 36.40 14.77
C SER A 401 13.35 37.41 14.01
N PRO A 402 13.08 37.69 12.72
CA PRO A 402 13.76 38.78 12.02
C PRO A 402 13.41 40.14 12.63
N SER A 403 14.38 41.05 12.67
CA SER A 403 14.25 42.39 13.27
C SER A 403 13.33 43.32 12.45
N PRO A 404 12.48 44.13 13.10
CA PRO A 404 11.65 45.12 12.41
C PRO A 404 12.41 46.41 12.10
N THR A 405 12.63 46.66 10.81
CA THR A 405 12.87 47.99 10.22
C THR A 405 12.01 48.01 8.95
N ASP A 406 10.91 48.75 8.85
CA ASP A 406 10.86 50.21 8.93
C ASP A 406 9.53 50.75 9.52
N SER A 407 9.41 52.07 9.51
CA SER A 407 8.57 52.92 10.34
C SER A 407 7.20 53.27 9.76
N SER A 408 6.15 53.26 10.61
CA SER A 408 5.19 54.37 10.74
C SER A 408 4.13 54.14 11.85
N ILE A 409 4.09 55.04 12.84
CA ILE A 409 2.90 55.76 13.37
C ILE A 409 1.64 54.91 13.73
N SER A 410 1.06 54.91 14.94
CA SER A 410 1.34 55.59 16.23
C SER A 410 0.57 54.90 17.35
N TYR A 411 1.06 54.91 18.59
CA TYR A 411 0.36 54.37 19.77
C TYR A 411 0.04 55.47 20.79
N SER A 412 -1.25 55.66 21.08
CA SER A 412 -1.82 56.35 22.24
C SER A 412 -3.24 55.79 22.42
N ASP A 413 -3.80 55.52 23.61
CA ASP A 413 -3.45 55.98 24.96
C ASP A 413 -3.64 54.91 26.07
N VAL A 414 -2.74 54.94 27.05
CA VAL A 414 -2.97 54.92 28.52
C VAL A 414 -4.11 54.05 29.11
N CYS A 415 -3.73 53.00 29.84
CA CYS A 415 -4.47 52.50 31.01
C CYS A 415 -4.21 53.41 32.24
N PRO A 416 -5.17 53.59 33.18
CA PRO A 416 -5.15 52.73 34.38
C PRO A 416 -6.54 52.39 34.96
N GLY A 417 -6.67 51.18 35.53
CA GLY A 417 -7.96 50.64 36.01
C GLY A 417 -8.45 51.15 37.38
N ARG A 418 -9.45 50.43 37.95
CA ARG A 418 -9.52 49.94 39.36
C ARG A 418 -10.96 49.63 39.84
N LYS A 419 -11.16 48.36 40.29
CA LYS A 419 -12.03 47.86 41.39
C LYS A 419 -13.58 47.73 41.31
N ASP A 420 -13.97 46.48 41.61
CA ASP A 420 -14.90 46.00 42.65
C ASP A 420 -16.45 46.01 42.48
N SER A 421 -17.02 44.82 42.78
CA SER A 421 -18.41 44.52 43.25
C SER A 421 -19.58 44.65 42.25
N ALA A 422 -20.68 43.88 42.33
CA ALA A 422 -20.97 42.58 42.97
C ALA A 422 -22.35 42.07 42.49
N THR A 423 -22.72 40.83 42.86
CA THR A 423 -24.04 40.18 42.69
C THR A 423 -24.44 39.83 41.24
N GLY A 424 -25.07 38.69 40.93
CA GLY A 424 -25.39 37.52 41.77
C GLY A 424 -26.70 36.89 41.35
N PHE A 425 -26.71 35.59 41.01
CA PHE A 425 -27.87 34.73 41.21
C PHE A 425 -27.42 33.27 41.33
N ASP A 426 -28.04 32.56 42.26
CA ASP A 426 -27.65 31.23 42.75
C ASP A 426 -28.81 30.24 42.56
N ALA A 427 -28.49 28.98 42.29
CA ALA A 427 -29.38 27.82 42.31
C ALA A 427 -28.52 26.53 42.26
N GLY A 428 -28.15 25.99 43.42
CA GLY A 428 -27.13 24.94 43.51
C GLY A 428 -27.58 23.47 43.50
N TYR A 429 -26.57 22.62 43.76
CA TYR A 429 -26.61 21.23 44.28
C TYR A 429 -27.12 20.09 43.34
N VAL A 430 -26.68 18.81 43.43
CA VAL A 430 -25.77 18.11 44.38
C VAL A 430 -24.78 17.18 43.64
N GLY A 431 -23.51 17.11 44.06
CA GLY A 431 -22.80 15.83 44.29
C GLY A 431 -21.81 15.30 43.23
N GLY A 432 -20.53 15.18 43.60
CA GLY A 432 -19.45 14.56 42.78
C GLY A 432 -19.23 13.05 43.03
N PRO A 433 -18.01 12.49 42.99
CA PRO A 433 -16.69 13.14 42.87
C PRO A 433 -15.88 12.73 41.62
N GLU A 434 -14.63 13.18 41.59
CA GLU A 434 -13.67 13.14 40.49
C GLU A 434 -13.09 11.76 40.17
N GLY A 435 -12.57 11.62 38.95
CA GLY A 435 -11.76 10.49 38.49
C GLY A 435 -10.95 10.92 37.28
N GLU A 436 -9.65 11.17 37.48
CA GLU A 436 -8.74 11.68 36.46
C GLU A 436 -8.57 10.71 35.28
N LEU A 437 -8.53 11.25 34.06
CA LEU A 437 -8.04 10.56 32.87
C LEU A 437 -7.12 11.49 32.07
N GLU A 438 -5.83 11.36 32.34
CA GLU A 438 -4.73 11.93 31.54
C GLU A 438 -4.79 11.43 30.09
N TRP A 439 -4.36 12.26 29.14
CA TRP A 439 -4.27 11.95 27.69
C TRP A 439 -3.06 12.60 27.02
#